data_AF-A0A9P0H5S0-F1
#
_entry.id   AF-A0A9P0H5S0-F1
#
_cell.length_a   1.000
_cell.length_b   1.000
_cell.length_c   1.000
_cell.angle_alpha   90.00
_cell.angle_beta   90.00
_cell.angle_gamma   90.00
#
_symmetry.space_group_name_H-M   'P 1'
#
loop_
_entity.id
_entity.type
_entity.pdbx_description
1 polymer ?
#
loop_
_entity_poly.entity_id
_entity_poly.type
_entity_poly.pdbx_seq_one_letter_code
_entity_poly.pdbx_strand_id
1 'polypeptide(L)'
;MNEGYGAELLSNPQLIKEMIQQVRNSIPKPFTVSVKMRIKDDIKESVQLCKNLEACGVSFLTVHGRTVKERSEPVNTNAIRSIVDSVDIPVIANGDIKSLNDCFHLNELTKCKGVMAARGILQNPAMFSGLEKTPLSCVQNWVDLCCKSDVQFQCYHHHLVFMLEKVLSKKERNTFNFLKTFDQVNNYLSEKLSISIPTATKTKNCHVEYSDVQDGSYFKSKILQTSEFEDCLYDTFLFN
;
A
#
# COMPACT_ATOMS: atom_id res chain seq x y z
N MET A 1 -15.86 -16.89 2.76
CA MET A 1 -16.26 -16.52 4.13
C MET A 1 -16.68 -15.06 4.09
N ASN A 2 -17.88 -14.76 4.57
CA ASN A 2 -18.36 -13.39 4.74
C ASN A 2 -18.01 -12.96 6.16
N GLU A 3 -16.81 -12.42 6.32
CA GLU A 3 -16.27 -12.11 7.65
C GLU A 3 -16.61 -10.68 8.11
N GLY A 4 -17.46 -9.97 7.34
CA GLY A 4 -17.99 -8.66 7.71
C GLY A 4 -17.01 -7.49 7.56
N TYR A 5 -15.87 -7.69 6.88
CA TYR A 5 -14.85 -6.66 6.68
C TYR A 5 -14.43 -6.54 5.21
N GLY A 6 -13.66 -5.49 4.90
CA GLY A 6 -13.13 -5.24 3.56
C GLY A 6 -14.23 -4.92 2.55
N ALA A 7 -14.20 -5.58 1.39
CA ALA A 7 -15.13 -5.31 0.29
C ALA A 7 -16.59 -5.67 0.63
N GLU A 8 -16.82 -6.57 1.59
CA GLU A 8 -18.17 -6.95 2.01
C GLU A 8 -18.91 -5.77 2.64
N LEU A 9 -18.20 -4.84 3.29
CA LEU A 9 -18.79 -3.64 3.89
C LEU A 9 -19.54 -2.78 2.85
N LEU A 10 -19.21 -2.90 1.56
CA LEU A 10 -19.91 -2.17 0.49
C LEU A 10 -21.39 -2.54 0.37
N SER A 11 -21.82 -3.68 0.93
CA SER A 11 -23.24 -4.08 1.02
C SER A 11 -23.97 -3.37 2.17
N ASN A 12 -23.23 -2.78 3.13
CA ASN A 12 -23.78 -2.01 4.26
C ASN A 12 -23.16 -0.59 4.35
N PRO A 13 -23.57 0.33 3.46
CA PRO A 13 -23.09 1.72 3.48
C PRO A 13 -23.33 2.45 4.80
N GLN A 14 -24.39 2.10 5.54
CA GLN A 14 -24.72 2.75 6.80
C GLN A 14 -23.67 2.43 7.88
N LEU A 15 -23.28 1.16 7.99
CA LEU A 15 -22.21 0.74 8.90
C LEU A 15 -20.88 1.44 8.56
N ILE A 16 -20.54 1.57 7.27
CA ILE A 16 -19.33 2.30 6.85
C ILE A 16 -19.33 3.74 7.38
N LYS A 17 -20.46 4.46 7.25
CA LYS A 17 -20.60 5.84 7.74
C LYS A 17 -20.40 5.91 9.24
N GLU A 18 -21.04 5.02 9.99
CA GLU A 18 -20.94 4.97 11.45
C GLU A 18 -19.49 4.73 11.90
N MET A 19 -18.79 3.78 11.27
CA MET A 19 -17.38 3.51 11.55
C MET A 19 -16.50 4.74 11.30
N ILE A 20 -16.68 5.40 10.15
CA ILE A 20 -15.88 6.58 9.80
C ILE A 20 -16.16 7.73 10.76
N GLN A 21 -17.42 7.99 11.09
CA GLN A 21 -17.78 9.06 12.01
C GLN A 21 -17.17 8.82 13.40
N GLN A 22 -17.21 7.58 13.88
CA GLN A 22 -16.57 7.20 15.15
C GLN A 22 -15.06 7.43 15.12
N VAL A 23 -14.38 6.96 14.07
CA VAL A 23 -12.94 7.17 13.90
C VAL A 23 -12.63 8.66 13.82
N ARG A 24 -13.38 9.41 13.00
CA ARG A 24 -13.12 10.83 12.77
C ARG A 24 -13.33 11.66 14.04
N ASN A 25 -14.33 11.33 14.85
CA ASN A 25 -14.59 11.98 16.14
C ASN A 25 -13.54 11.64 17.20
N SER A 26 -12.87 10.50 17.07
CA SER A 26 -11.86 10.03 18.04
C SER A 26 -10.46 10.54 17.73
N ILE A 27 -10.15 10.75 16.45
CA ILE A 27 -8.82 11.17 15.99
C ILE A 27 -8.77 12.71 15.88
N PRO A 28 -7.89 13.41 16.61
CA PRO A 28 -7.79 14.87 16.54
C PRO A 28 -7.20 15.33 15.20
N LYS A 29 -7.44 16.60 14.84
CA LYS A 29 -6.67 17.27 13.78
C LYS A 29 -5.22 17.47 14.27
N PRO A 30 -4.18 17.36 13.41
CA PRO A 30 -4.23 17.31 11.94
C PRO A 30 -4.29 15.91 11.33
N PHE A 31 -4.45 14.83 12.12
CA PHE A 31 -4.33 13.46 11.60
C PHE A 31 -5.40 13.11 10.55
N THR A 32 -4.95 12.51 9.45
CA THR A 32 -5.82 12.10 8.33
C THR A 32 -6.65 10.85 8.66
N VAL A 33 -7.84 10.76 8.07
CA VAL A 33 -8.66 9.54 8.06
C VAL A 33 -9.02 9.25 6.61
N SER A 34 -8.58 8.13 6.05
CA SER A 34 -8.80 7.80 4.64
C SER A 34 -9.57 6.50 4.46
N VAL A 35 -10.28 6.37 3.35
CA VAL A 35 -10.96 5.12 2.98
C VAL A 35 -10.46 4.65 1.63
N LYS A 36 -10.09 3.36 1.56
CA LYS A 36 -9.83 2.66 0.28
C LYS A 36 -11.01 1.75 -0.05
N MET A 37 -11.61 1.95 -1.22
CA MET A 37 -12.74 1.15 -1.69
C MET A 37 -12.55 0.64 -3.12
N ARG A 38 -13.35 -0.36 -3.48
CA ARG A 38 -13.62 -0.78 -4.86
C ARG A 38 -14.92 -0.14 -5.33
N ILE A 39 -15.05 0.10 -6.64
CA ILE A 39 -16.33 0.57 -7.20
C ILE A 39 -17.40 -0.52 -7.08
N LYS A 40 -18.66 -0.10 -7.06
CA LYS A 40 -19.84 -0.97 -7.12
C LYS A 40 -20.24 -1.18 -8.59
N ASP A 41 -21.10 -2.16 -8.84
CA ASP A 41 -21.60 -2.47 -10.19
C ASP A 41 -22.32 -1.25 -10.80
N ASP A 42 -23.10 -0.51 -10.00
CA ASP A 42 -23.62 0.81 -10.38
C ASP A 42 -22.66 1.93 -9.94
N ILE A 43 -22.19 2.69 -10.92
CA ILE A 43 -21.31 3.85 -10.70
C ILE A 43 -22.03 4.91 -9.86
N LYS A 44 -23.36 5.08 -10.00
CA LYS A 44 -24.14 6.04 -9.21
C LYS A 44 -24.10 5.70 -7.73
N GLU A 45 -24.19 4.42 -7.38
CA GLU A 45 -24.04 3.96 -6.00
C GLU A 45 -22.63 4.22 -5.45
N SER A 46 -21.61 4.07 -6.30
CA SER A 46 -20.21 4.40 -5.92
C SER A 46 -20.03 5.89 -5.65
N VAL A 47 -20.57 6.75 -6.52
CA VAL A 47 -20.56 8.21 -6.35
C VAL A 47 -21.31 8.61 -5.08
N GLN A 48 -22.52 8.07 -4.87
CA GLN A 48 -23.31 8.38 -3.69
C GLN A 48 -22.60 7.93 -2.40
N LEU A 49 -21.95 6.77 -2.42
CA LEU A 49 -21.12 6.32 -1.31
C LEU A 49 -20.01 7.33 -1.04
N CYS A 50 -19.20 7.71 -2.03
CA CYS A 50 -18.08 8.64 -1.87
C CYS A 50 -18.50 9.99 -1.27
N LYS A 51 -19.59 10.59 -1.77
CA LYS A 51 -20.17 11.82 -1.20
C LYS A 51 -20.56 11.66 0.27
N ASN A 52 -21.11 10.50 0.64
CA ASN A 52 -21.45 10.24 2.03
C ASN A 52 -20.19 10.10 2.91
N LEU A 53 -19.12 9.47 2.41
CA LEU A 53 -17.87 9.32 3.16
C LEU A 53 -17.20 10.68 3.38
N GLU A 54 -17.20 11.54 2.35
CA GLU A 54 -16.77 12.94 2.45
C GLU A 54 -17.54 13.68 3.54
N ALA A 55 -18.87 13.58 3.55
CA ALA A 55 -19.71 14.20 4.59
C ALA A 55 -19.40 13.68 6.00
N CYS A 56 -18.93 12.44 6.14
CA CYS A 56 -18.46 11.87 7.42
C CYS A 56 -17.06 12.38 7.83
N GLY A 57 -16.38 13.16 6.99
CA GLY A 57 -15.11 13.82 7.30
C GLY A 57 -13.86 13.00 6.96
N VAL A 58 -13.92 12.10 5.97
CA VAL A 58 -12.70 11.50 5.43
C VAL A 58 -11.82 12.57 4.78
N SER A 59 -10.51 12.48 4.99
CA SER A 59 -9.52 13.42 4.47
C SER A 59 -9.22 13.21 2.99
N PHE A 60 -9.25 11.95 2.53
CA PHE A 60 -9.14 11.59 1.12
C PHE A 60 -9.70 10.18 0.87
N LEU A 61 -9.99 9.88 -0.39
CA LEU A 61 -10.46 8.56 -0.83
C LEU A 61 -9.44 7.89 -1.73
N THR A 62 -9.27 6.58 -1.60
CA THR A 62 -8.58 5.76 -2.61
C THR A 62 -9.60 4.86 -3.31
N VAL A 63 -9.71 4.98 -4.64
CA VAL A 63 -10.70 4.24 -5.42
C VAL A 63 -9.99 3.26 -6.35
N HIS A 64 -10.22 1.98 -6.14
CA HIS A 64 -9.88 0.95 -7.11
C HIS A 64 -11.03 0.83 -8.12
N GLY A 65 -10.78 1.19 -9.38
CA GLY A 65 -11.79 1.17 -10.45
C GLY A 65 -12.15 -0.24 -10.96
N ARG A 66 -12.07 -1.25 -10.10
CA ARG A 66 -12.63 -2.58 -10.33
C ARG A 66 -13.73 -2.86 -9.31
N THR A 67 -14.77 -3.57 -9.72
CA THR A 67 -15.74 -4.15 -8.79
C THR A 67 -15.12 -5.28 -7.98
N VAL A 68 -15.83 -5.80 -6.98
CA VAL A 68 -15.39 -6.95 -6.18
C VAL A 68 -15.30 -8.23 -7.03
N LYS A 69 -16.19 -8.35 -8.03
CA LYS A 69 -16.27 -9.50 -8.94
C LYS A 69 -15.11 -9.51 -9.93
N GLU A 70 -14.64 -8.32 -10.31
CA GLU A 70 -13.53 -8.14 -11.23
C GLU A 70 -12.17 -8.43 -10.56
N ARG A 71 -11.41 -9.35 -11.15
CA ARG A 71 -10.08 -9.75 -10.70
C ARG A 71 -8.97 -9.18 -11.59
N SER A 72 -9.17 -9.24 -12.91
CA SER A 72 -8.14 -8.96 -13.92
C SER A 72 -8.63 -8.07 -15.07
N GLU A 73 -9.91 -7.74 -15.08
CA GLU A 73 -10.58 -6.87 -16.03
C GLU A 73 -9.94 -5.47 -15.99
N PRO A 74 -9.86 -4.72 -17.10
CA PRO A 74 -9.27 -3.39 -17.09
C PRO A 74 -9.94 -2.46 -16.06
N VAL A 75 -9.16 -1.58 -15.44
CA VAL A 75 -9.69 -0.56 -14.53
C VAL A 75 -10.66 0.37 -15.27
N ASN A 76 -11.85 0.56 -14.70
CA ASN A 76 -12.84 1.50 -15.20
C ASN A 76 -12.46 2.94 -14.82
N THR A 77 -11.74 3.61 -15.71
CA THR A 77 -11.29 5.00 -15.53
C THR A 77 -12.46 6.00 -15.52
N ASN A 78 -13.54 5.74 -16.27
CA ASN A 78 -14.74 6.56 -16.28
C ASN A 78 -15.48 6.57 -14.94
N ALA A 79 -15.50 5.42 -14.25
CA ALA A 79 -16.07 5.32 -12.90
C ALA A 79 -15.24 6.14 -11.89
N ILE A 80 -13.91 6.05 -11.96
CA ILE A 80 -13.02 6.87 -11.12
C ILE A 80 -13.21 8.35 -11.43
N ARG A 81 -13.24 8.74 -12.71
CA ARG A 81 -13.47 10.12 -13.15
C ARG A 81 -14.80 10.67 -12.62
N SER A 82 -15.88 9.89 -12.73
CA SER A 82 -17.19 10.25 -12.18
C SER A 82 -17.16 10.51 -10.67
N ILE A 83 -16.34 9.75 -9.93
CA ILE A 83 -16.17 9.96 -8.49
C ILE A 83 -15.34 11.21 -8.21
N VAL A 84 -14.21 11.40 -8.92
CA VAL A 84 -13.35 12.60 -8.81
C VAL A 84 -14.18 13.87 -9.00
N ASP A 85 -15.04 13.91 -10.04
CA ASP A 85 -15.85 15.08 -10.35
C ASP A 85 -17.00 15.32 -9.35
N SER A 86 -17.21 14.40 -8.40
CA SER A 86 -18.38 14.40 -7.51
C SER A 86 -18.10 14.78 -6.05
N VAL A 87 -16.83 14.87 -5.66
CA VAL A 87 -16.38 15.19 -4.29
C VAL A 87 -15.31 16.27 -4.34
N ASP A 88 -15.20 17.06 -3.27
CA ASP A 88 -14.22 18.14 -3.15
C ASP A 88 -12.89 17.65 -2.54
N ILE A 89 -12.92 16.57 -1.77
CA ILE A 89 -11.71 15.95 -1.19
C ILE A 89 -10.83 15.24 -2.23
N PRO A 90 -9.51 15.10 -1.98
CA PRO A 90 -8.61 14.37 -2.87
C PRO A 90 -9.06 12.92 -3.09
N VAL A 91 -9.07 12.50 -4.36
CA VAL A 91 -9.27 11.10 -4.77
C VAL A 91 -7.97 10.55 -5.33
N ILE A 92 -7.54 9.40 -4.82
CA ILE A 92 -6.37 8.64 -5.25
C ILE A 92 -6.83 7.45 -6.09
N ALA A 93 -6.44 7.41 -7.36
CA ALA A 93 -6.80 6.30 -8.25
C ALA A 93 -5.92 5.08 -7.98
N ASN A 94 -6.51 3.89 -7.99
CA ASN A 94 -5.80 2.63 -7.80
C ASN A 94 -6.18 1.61 -8.88
N GLY A 95 -5.18 0.86 -9.34
CA GLY A 95 -5.34 -0.26 -10.26
C GLY A 95 -4.46 -0.12 -11.51
N ASP A 96 -3.94 -1.27 -11.97
CA ASP A 96 -3.17 -1.44 -13.22
C ASP A 96 -1.91 -0.60 -13.42
N ILE A 97 -1.38 -0.02 -12.34
CA ILE A 97 -0.12 0.72 -12.37
C ILE A 97 1.06 -0.23 -12.25
N LYS A 98 1.88 -0.32 -13.30
CA LYS A 98 3.09 -1.15 -13.39
C LYS A 98 4.35 -0.37 -13.80
N SER A 99 4.19 0.90 -14.16
CA SER A 99 5.25 1.83 -14.53
C SER A 99 4.89 3.26 -14.11
N LEU A 100 5.88 4.16 -14.12
CA LEU A 100 5.64 5.59 -13.92
C LEU A 100 4.71 6.17 -15.00
N ASN A 101 4.81 5.70 -16.25
CA ASN A 101 3.94 6.15 -17.33
C ASN A 101 2.47 5.76 -17.10
N ASP A 102 2.21 4.58 -16.53
CA ASP A 102 0.85 4.18 -16.17
C ASP A 102 0.24 5.14 -15.13
N CYS A 103 1.05 5.70 -14.23
CA CYS A 103 0.57 6.72 -13.28
C CYS A 103 0.09 7.97 -14.01
N PHE A 104 0.91 8.51 -14.92
CA PHE A 104 0.57 9.70 -15.69
C PHE A 104 -0.66 9.46 -16.57
N HIS A 105 -0.72 8.32 -17.24
CA HIS A 105 -1.86 7.97 -18.08
C HIS A 105 -3.15 7.83 -17.27
N LEU A 106 -3.12 7.14 -16.12
CA LEU A 106 -4.29 7.01 -15.25
C LEU A 106 -4.72 8.36 -14.69
N ASN A 107 -3.76 9.21 -14.30
CA ASN A 107 -4.04 10.58 -13.88
C ASN A 107 -4.70 11.40 -14.99
N GLU A 108 -4.18 11.33 -16.22
CA GLU A 108 -4.72 12.08 -17.35
C GLU A 108 -6.19 11.74 -17.64
N LEU A 109 -6.54 10.46 -17.58
CA LEU A 109 -7.89 9.96 -17.84
C LEU A 109 -8.88 10.28 -16.71
N THR A 110 -8.42 10.25 -15.46
CA THR A 110 -9.31 10.35 -14.28
C THR A 110 -9.31 11.73 -13.64
N LYS A 111 -8.24 12.50 -13.86
CA LYS A 111 -7.82 13.71 -13.13
C LYS A 111 -7.83 13.54 -11.61
N CYS A 112 -7.57 12.34 -11.12
CA CYS A 112 -7.36 12.08 -9.70
C CYS A 112 -6.23 12.95 -9.14
N LYS A 113 -6.21 13.19 -7.81
CA LYS A 113 -5.16 13.99 -7.18
C LYS A 113 -3.86 13.20 -6.94
N GLY A 114 -3.95 11.87 -7.01
CA GLY A 114 -2.78 10.99 -6.90
C GLY A 114 -3.09 9.57 -7.34
N VAL A 115 -2.06 8.74 -7.38
CA VAL A 115 -2.14 7.36 -7.86
C VAL A 115 -1.52 6.42 -6.83
N MET A 116 -2.18 5.29 -6.55
CA MET A 116 -1.68 4.25 -5.65
C MET A 116 -1.34 2.99 -6.44
N ALA A 117 -0.08 2.56 -6.40
CA ALA A 117 0.38 1.29 -6.96
C ALA A 117 0.44 0.18 -5.88
N ALA A 118 0.28 -1.08 -6.30
CA ALA A 118 0.42 -2.24 -5.41
C ALA A 118 1.27 -3.34 -6.07
N ARG A 119 0.74 -4.03 -7.08
CA ARG A 119 1.48 -5.10 -7.78
C ARG A 119 2.73 -4.59 -8.48
N GLY A 120 2.67 -3.42 -9.12
CA GLY A 120 3.82 -2.83 -9.79
C GLY A 120 5.00 -2.59 -8.84
N ILE A 121 4.75 -2.10 -7.63
CA ILE A 121 5.81 -1.74 -6.69
C ILE A 121 6.41 -2.96 -5.97
N LEU A 122 5.64 -4.05 -5.84
CA LEU A 122 6.19 -5.34 -5.43
C LEU A 122 7.20 -5.86 -6.45
N GLN A 123 6.87 -5.75 -7.74
CA GLN A 123 7.74 -6.21 -8.83
C GLN A 123 8.96 -5.30 -9.06
N ASN A 124 8.80 -3.99 -8.79
CA ASN A 124 9.85 -3.01 -8.91
C ASN A 124 9.65 -1.87 -7.89
N PRO A 125 10.34 -1.92 -6.74
CA PRO A 125 10.29 -0.84 -5.74
C PRO A 125 10.76 0.52 -6.27
N ALA A 126 11.58 0.54 -7.32
CA ALA A 126 12.07 1.77 -7.96
C ALA A 126 11.18 2.23 -9.13
N MET A 127 9.96 1.70 -9.29
CA MET A 127 9.13 2.00 -10.47
C MET A 127 8.84 3.50 -10.65
N PHE A 128 8.74 4.27 -9.55
CA PHE A 128 8.48 5.70 -9.61
C PHE A 128 9.71 6.53 -10.00
N SER A 129 10.91 5.95 -10.02
CA SER A 129 12.10 6.60 -10.60
C SER A 129 12.23 6.38 -12.11
N GLY A 130 11.19 5.84 -12.76
CA GLY A 130 11.16 5.58 -14.21
C GLY A 130 11.95 4.34 -14.65
N LEU A 131 12.49 3.55 -13.73
CA LEU A 131 13.25 2.34 -14.06
C LEU A 131 12.31 1.19 -14.40
N GLU A 132 12.66 0.38 -15.41
CA GLU A 132 11.79 -0.71 -15.90
C GLU A 132 11.84 -1.98 -15.04
N LYS A 133 12.95 -2.17 -14.31
CA LYS A 133 13.23 -3.32 -13.45
C LYS A 133 13.86 -2.86 -12.14
N THR A 134 13.78 -3.71 -11.12
CA THR A 134 14.42 -3.49 -9.82
C THR A 134 15.93 -3.35 -9.96
N PRO A 135 16.52 -2.22 -9.55
CA PRO A 135 17.97 -2.10 -9.40
C PRO A 135 18.49 -3.05 -8.33
N LEU A 136 19.68 -3.61 -8.51
CA LEU A 136 20.30 -4.46 -7.49
C LEU A 136 20.57 -3.70 -6.18
N SER A 137 20.72 -2.37 -6.23
CA SER A 137 20.78 -1.54 -5.02
C SER A 137 19.49 -1.60 -4.20
N CYS A 138 18.31 -1.72 -4.81
CA CYS A 138 17.06 -1.95 -4.07
C CYS A 138 17.04 -3.32 -3.39
N VAL A 139 17.59 -4.34 -4.05
CA VAL A 139 17.74 -5.69 -3.48
C VAL A 139 18.69 -5.64 -2.28
N GLN A 140 19.85 -4.97 -2.41
CA GLN A 140 20.78 -4.76 -1.32
C GLN A 140 20.11 -4.04 -0.14
N ASN A 141 19.39 -2.95 -0.39
CA ASN A 141 18.69 -2.20 0.66
C ASN A 141 17.65 -3.07 1.38
N TRP A 142 16.92 -3.93 0.67
CA TRP A 142 16.00 -4.88 1.29
C TRP A 142 16.72 -5.85 2.23
N VAL A 143 17.82 -6.45 1.77
CA VAL A 143 18.66 -7.34 2.60
C VAL A 143 19.17 -6.61 3.84
N ASP A 144 19.68 -5.39 3.69
CA ASP A 144 20.21 -4.58 4.80
C ASP A 144 19.12 -4.21 5.84
N LEU A 145 17.91 -3.91 5.39
CA LEU A 145 16.75 -3.66 6.26
C LEU A 145 16.32 -4.92 7.01
N CYS A 146 16.29 -6.06 6.32
CA CYS A 146 15.95 -7.35 6.90
C CYS A 146 16.99 -7.82 7.92
N CYS A 147 18.27 -7.55 7.71
CA CYS A 147 19.31 -7.85 8.69
C CYS A 147 19.16 -7.04 10.01
N LYS A 148 18.47 -5.90 9.98
CA LYS A 148 18.23 -5.02 11.14
C LYS A 148 16.86 -5.24 11.80
N SER A 149 16.04 -6.14 11.27
CA SER A 149 14.67 -6.39 11.74
C SER A 149 14.40 -7.88 11.95
N ASP A 150 13.38 -8.21 12.75
CA ASP A 150 12.94 -9.59 12.95
C ASP A 150 11.95 -10.01 11.86
N VAL A 151 12.45 -10.11 10.62
CA VAL A 151 11.63 -10.49 9.47
C VAL A 151 11.48 -12.01 9.40
N GLN A 152 10.26 -12.49 9.16
CA GLN A 152 10.02 -13.90 8.89
C GLN A 152 10.56 -14.29 7.51
N PHE A 153 11.08 -15.51 7.39
CA PHE A 153 11.64 -16.02 6.13
C PHE A 153 10.66 -15.87 4.95
N GLN A 154 9.37 -16.14 5.17
CA GLN A 154 8.35 -16.03 4.14
C GLN A 154 8.25 -14.60 3.59
N CYS A 155 8.25 -13.59 4.46
CA CYS A 155 8.25 -12.19 4.03
C CYS A 155 9.55 -11.84 3.30
N TYR A 156 10.70 -12.21 3.89
CA TYR A 156 12.01 -11.97 3.31
C TYR A 156 12.12 -12.49 1.86
N HIS A 157 11.79 -13.77 1.67
CA HIS A 157 11.90 -14.44 0.39
C HIS A 157 10.83 -13.99 -0.60
N HIS A 158 9.58 -13.80 -0.17
CA HIS A 158 8.48 -13.42 -1.06
C HIS A 158 8.69 -12.02 -1.69
N HIS A 159 9.20 -11.06 -0.92
CA HIS A 159 9.57 -9.76 -1.48
C HIS A 159 10.67 -9.90 -2.54
N LEU A 160 11.71 -10.70 -2.28
CA LEU A 160 12.77 -10.98 -3.25
C LEU A 160 12.24 -11.67 -4.51
N VAL A 161 11.30 -12.61 -4.38
CA VAL A 161 10.67 -13.30 -5.53
C VAL A 161 10.00 -12.29 -6.47
N PHE A 162 9.29 -11.30 -5.95
CA PHE A 162 8.70 -10.25 -6.79
C PHE A 162 9.75 -9.28 -7.33
N MET A 163 10.64 -8.77 -6.48
CA MET A 163 11.67 -7.81 -6.87
C MET A 163 12.56 -8.34 -8.00
N LEU A 164 12.85 -9.64 -7.98
CA LEU A 164 13.73 -10.30 -8.94
C LEU A 164 13.00 -10.85 -10.18
N GLU A 165 11.67 -10.65 -10.29
CA GLU A 165 10.87 -11.25 -11.36
C GLU A 165 11.36 -10.84 -12.77
N LYS A 166 11.71 -9.56 -12.94
CA LYS A 166 12.25 -8.99 -14.18
C LYS A 166 13.78 -8.97 -14.25
N VAL A 167 14.46 -9.35 -13.15
CA VAL A 167 15.92 -9.36 -13.05
C VAL A 167 16.46 -10.73 -13.45
N LEU A 168 15.81 -11.80 -12.99
CA LEU A 168 16.21 -13.18 -13.23
C LEU A 168 15.53 -13.77 -14.47
N SER A 169 16.24 -14.63 -15.18
CA SER A 169 15.65 -15.45 -16.25
C SER A 169 14.60 -16.42 -15.70
N LYS A 170 13.74 -16.95 -16.58
CA LYS A 170 12.72 -17.95 -16.18
C LYS A 170 13.31 -19.16 -15.46
N LYS A 171 14.47 -19.64 -15.91
CA LYS A 171 15.16 -20.79 -15.29
C LYS A 171 15.65 -20.45 -13.88
N GLU A 172 16.26 -19.29 -13.72
CA GLU A 172 16.74 -18.80 -12.44
C GLU A 172 15.61 -18.58 -11.44
N ARG A 173 14.50 -17.98 -11.88
CA ARG A 173 13.29 -17.82 -11.03
C ARG A 173 12.75 -19.14 -10.54
N ASN A 174 12.68 -20.15 -11.41
CA ASN A 174 12.24 -21.48 -11.00
C ASN A 174 13.13 -22.01 -9.86
N THR A 175 14.46 -21.91 -9.98
CA THR A 175 15.37 -22.32 -8.90
C THR A 175 15.20 -21.46 -7.64
N PHE A 176 15.18 -20.13 -7.79
CA PHE A 176 15.14 -19.19 -6.67
C PHE A 176 13.84 -19.30 -5.84
N ASN A 177 12.71 -19.52 -6.50
CA ASN A 177 11.40 -19.62 -5.84
C ASN A 177 11.26 -20.88 -4.96
N PHE A 178 12.10 -21.91 -5.16
CA PHE A 178 12.08 -23.14 -4.37
C PHE A 178 13.04 -23.14 -3.16
N LEU A 179 13.82 -22.07 -2.96
CA LEU A 179 14.67 -21.92 -1.79
C LEU A 179 13.81 -21.79 -0.52
N LYS A 180 14.25 -22.39 0.58
CA LYS A 180 13.43 -22.57 1.79
C LYS A 180 14.07 -22.02 3.07
N THR A 181 15.30 -21.50 2.99
CA THR A 181 16.02 -20.96 4.14
C THR A 181 16.71 -19.65 3.80
N PHE A 182 16.98 -18.83 4.83
CA PHE A 182 17.75 -17.59 4.68
C PHE A 182 19.11 -17.87 4.03
N ASP A 183 19.84 -18.88 4.49
CA ASP A 183 21.17 -19.21 3.96
C ASP A 183 21.14 -19.56 2.48
N GLN A 184 20.14 -20.34 2.04
CA GLN A 184 19.98 -20.69 0.62
C GLN A 184 19.75 -19.45 -0.24
N VAL A 185 18.87 -18.55 0.22
CA VAL A 185 18.57 -17.30 -0.48
C VAL A 185 19.79 -16.38 -0.48
N ASN A 186 20.44 -16.19 0.67
CA ASN A 186 21.60 -15.32 0.84
C ASN A 186 22.80 -15.77 0.00
N ASN A 187 23.07 -17.08 -0.03
CA ASN A 187 24.12 -17.64 -0.87
C ASN A 187 23.80 -17.41 -2.35
N TYR A 188 22.54 -17.60 -2.76
CA TYR A 188 22.13 -17.31 -4.14
C TYR A 188 22.34 -15.82 -4.48
N LEU A 189 21.89 -14.90 -3.63
CA LEU A 189 22.02 -13.46 -3.86
C LEU A 189 23.50 -13.04 -3.94
N SER A 190 24.35 -13.56 -3.07
CA SER A 190 25.78 -13.29 -3.06
C SER A 190 26.47 -13.84 -4.32
N GLU A 191 26.29 -15.12 -4.63
CA GLU A 191 26.98 -15.78 -5.73
C GLU A 191 26.48 -15.36 -7.12
N LYS A 192 25.17 -15.12 -7.27
CA LYS A 192 24.56 -14.84 -8.58
C LYS A 192 24.35 -13.37 -8.85
N LEU A 193 24.12 -12.56 -7.82
CA LEU A 193 23.77 -11.15 -7.96
C LEU A 193 24.78 -10.22 -7.29
N SER A 194 25.87 -10.75 -6.71
CA SER A 194 26.91 -9.96 -6.03
C SER A 194 26.34 -9.07 -4.91
N ILE A 195 25.26 -9.51 -4.26
CA ILE A 195 24.67 -8.82 -3.11
C ILE A 195 25.50 -9.16 -1.87
N SER A 196 25.94 -8.12 -1.15
CA SER A 196 26.63 -8.29 0.12
C SER A 196 25.65 -8.75 1.17
N ILE A 197 25.98 -9.82 1.91
CA ILE A 197 25.14 -10.31 3.01
C ILE A 197 25.75 -9.81 4.32
N PRO A 198 25.10 -8.84 5.01
CA PRO A 198 25.62 -8.32 6.26
C PRO A 198 25.72 -9.42 7.31
N THR A 199 26.83 -9.42 8.05
CA THR A 199 26.93 -10.25 9.26
C THR A 199 25.98 -9.65 10.30
N ALA A 200 25.08 -10.45 10.86
CA ALA A 200 24.03 -9.97 11.75
C ALA A 200 24.60 -9.30 13.02
N THR A 201 24.79 -7.99 12.98
CA THR A 201 24.81 -7.17 14.19
C THR A 201 23.36 -6.93 14.56
N LYS A 202 22.83 -7.75 15.49
CA LYS A 202 21.56 -7.46 16.15
C LYS A 202 21.68 -6.07 16.79
N THR A 203 21.20 -5.04 16.12
CA THR A 203 20.84 -3.80 16.80
C THR A 203 19.79 -4.17 17.82
N LYS A 204 20.06 -3.84 19.10
CA LYS A 204 19.07 -3.97 20.19
C LYS A 204 17.72 -3.55 19.63
N ASN A 205 16.74 -4.44 19.76
CA ASN A 205 15.35 -4.21 19.41
C ASN A 205 15.00 -2.75 19.68
N CYS A 206 14.49 -2.03 18.68
CA CYS A 206 13.59 -0.92 18.99
C CYS A 206 12.36 -1.58 19.64
N HIS A 207 12.46 -1.83 20.95
CA HIS A 207 11.33 -2.22 21.77
C HIS A 207 10.38 -1.03 21.73
N VAL A 208 9.38 -1.11 20.85
CA VAL A 208 8.15 -0.35 21.05
C VAL A 208 7.38 -1.14 22.10
N GLU A 209 7.57 -0.79 23.37
CA GLU A 209 6.75 -1.33 24.45
C GLU A 209 5.33 -0.79 24.27
N TYR A 210 4.43 -1.67 23.86
CA TYR A 210 3.01 -1.46 24.04
C TYR A 210 2.65 -1.98 25.42
N SER A 211 2.28 -1.09 26.34
CA SER A 211 1.76 -1.51 27.64
C SER A 211 0.46 -2.29 27.41
N ASP A 212 0.42 -3.55 27.84
CA ASP A 212 -0.79 -4.38 27.84
C ASP A 212 -1.88 -3.71 28.68
N VAL A 213 -2.80 -3.00 28.03
CA VAL A 213 -4.05 -2.59 28.66
C VAL A 213 -5.10 -3.60 28.22
N GLN A 214 -5.48 -4.48 29.15
CA GLN A 214 -6.71 -5.25 29.09
C GLN A 214 -7.89 -4.27 29.04
N ASP A 215 -8.28 -3.88 27.83
CA ASP A 215 -9.67 -3.71 27.35
C ASP A 215 -9.58 -3.06 25.97
N GLY A 216 -10.44 -3.44 25.03
CA GLY A 216 -10.40 -3.16 23.58
C GLY A 216 -10.34 -1.68 23.14
N SER A 217 -9.29 -0.97 23.55
CA SER A 217 -9.05 0.47 23.36
C SER A 217 -7.67 0.68 22.72
N TYR A 218 -7.47 0.10 21.55
CA TYR A 218 -6.22 0.12 20.76
C TYR A 218 -5.66 1.53 20.44
N PHE A 219 -6.38 2.62 20.75
CA PHE A 219 -6.00 4.00 20.39
C PHE A 219 -5.85 4.97 21.57
N LYS A 220 -5.82 4.50 22.83
CA LYS A 220 -5.69 5.39 24.01
C LYS A 220 -4.28 5.53 24.58
N SER A 221 -3.22 5.09 23.89
CA SER A 221 -1.87 5.51 24.28
C SER A 221 -1.68 6.98 23.93
N LYS A 222 -1.57 7.84 24.94
CA LYS A 222 -0.97 9.17 24.77
C LYS A 222 0.45 8.94 24.27
N ILE A 223 0.79 9.46 23.10
CA ILE A 223 2.18 9.55 22.63
C ILE A 223 2.91 10.43 23.64
N LEU A 224 3.74 9.82 24.49
CA LEU A 224 4.40 10.51 25.61
C LEU A 224 5.65 11.29 25.18
N GLN A 225 6.11 11.14 23.93
CA GLN A 225 7.17 11.95 23.34
C GLN A 225 6.96 12.07 21.82
N THR A 226 6.66 13.29 21.36
CA THR A 226 6.74 13.68 19.95
C THR A 226 8.06 14.41 19.75
N SER A 227 9.15 13.67 19.55
CA SER A 227 10.25 14.24 18.76
C SER A 227 9.82 14.10 17.30
N GLU A 228 9.31 15.21 16.75
CA GLU A 228 9.12 15.48 15.32
C GLU A 228 8.50 14.32 14.51
N PHE A 229 7.19 14.13 14.67
CA PHE A 229 6.41 13.46 13.64
C PHE A 229 6.13 14.51 12.54
N GLU A 230 7.06 14.65 11.59
CA GLU A 230 6.73 15.23 10.29
C GLU A 230 5.77 14.28 9.60
N ASP A 231 4.54 14.72 9.40
CA ASP A 231 3.56 14.02 8.57
C ASP A 231 4.12 14.03 7.14
N CYS A 232 4.69 12.90 6.70
CA CYS A 232 5.32 12.71 5.40
C CYS A 232 4.35 12.84 4.20
N LEU A 233 3.11 13.27 4.45
CA LEU A 233 2.13 13.62 3.44
C LEU A 233 1.92 15.15 3.29
N TYR A 234 2.38 16.00 4.21
CA TYR A 234 2.18 17.46 4.09
C TYR A 234 3.00 18.07 2.95
N ASP A 235 4.24 17.61 2.75
CA ASP A 235 5.13 18.18 1.71
C ASP A 235 5.12 17.41 0.38
N THR A 236 4.54 16.20 0.34
CA THR A 236 4.75 15.27 -0.79
C THR A 236 3.66 15.36 -1.89
N PHE A 237 2.66 16.24 -1.74
CA PHE A 237 1.57 16.42 -2.73
C PHE A 237 1.53 17.78 -3.44
N LEU A 238 2.55 18.62 -3.28
CA LEU A 238 2.74 19.78 -4.14
C LEU A 238 3.43 19.35 -5.44
N PHE A 239 2.67 18.69 -6.32
CA PHE A 239 2.97 18.76 -7.75
C PHE A 239 2.63 20.18 -8.19
N ASN A 240 3.65 21.03 -8.32
CA ASN A 240 3.57 22.28 -9.10
C ASN A 240 3.37 21.96 -10.59
#